data_AF-A0A974S8W0-F1
#
_entry.id   AF-A0A974S8W0-F1
#
_cell.length_a   1.000
_cell.length_b   1.000
_cell.length_c   1.000
_cell.angle_alpha   90.00
_cell.angle_beta   90.00
_cell.angle_gamma   90.00
#
_symmetry.space_group_name_H-M   'P 1'
#
loop_
_entity.id
_entity.type
_entity.pdbx_description
1 polymer ?
#
loop_
_entity_poly.entity_id
_entity_poly.type
_entity_poly.pdbx_seq_one_letter_code
_entity_poly.pdbx_strand_id
1 'polypeptide(L)'
;MKRGLKPFGTAKASAEEVTTDSVLKHLNVAREGATYIVALRFQSHNAAKATNIANAMAREYLASSVRLKIQSASEQATSLTERLSTASSAAEQADAALAQYKASNGIVTGATGGTVTEQQISTVTSELAAAESAAAAARSNYMAARAKSRKAGSKRSQAC
;
A
#
# COMPACT_ATOMS: atom_id res chain seq x y z
N MET A 1 2.65 31.57 33.71
CA MET A 1 2.59 31.70 32.23
C MET A 1 1.15 31.96 31.80
N LYS A 2 0.73 33.23 31.75
CA LYS A 2 -0.60 33.62 31.26
C LYS A 2 -0.47 33.93 29.77
N ARG A 3 -1.03 33.10 28.88
CA ARG A 3 -1.10 33.42 27.45
C ARG A 3 -2.27 34.38 27.24
N GLY A 4 -1.95 35.67 27.12
CA GLY A 4 -2.90 36.71 26.74
C GLY A 4 -3.38 36.50 25.32
N LEU A 5 -4.70 36.40 25.18
CA LEU A 5 -5.39 36.45 23.89
C LEU A 5 -5.41 37.92 23.45
N LYS A 6 -4.74 38.23 22.33
CA LYS A 6 -4.78 39.57 21.72
C LYS A 6 -6.14 39.76 21.02
N PRO A 7 -6.84 40.89 21.22
CA PRO A 7 -8.06 41.19 20.50
C PRO A 7 -7.71 41.62 19.06
N PHE A 8 -8.38 41.04 18.08
CA PHE A 8 -8.35 41.52 16.71
C PHE A 8 -9.17 42.82 16.64
N GLY A 9 -8.54 43.94 16.27
CA GLY A 9 -9.24 45.20 15.96
C GLY A 9 -10.22 45.02 14.78
N THR A 10 -11.29 45.80 14.62
CA THR A 10 -11.31 47.28 14.56
C THR A 10 -12.70 47.88 14.86
N ALA A 11 -12.71 49.08 15.46
CA ALA A 11 -13.68 50.16 15.23
C ALA A 11 -15.18 49.91 15.51
N LYS A 12 -15.48 49.33 16.66
CA LYS A 12 -16.53 49.64 17.64
C LYS A 12 -16.31 48.54 18.67
N ALA A 13 -16.03 48.85 19.94
CA ALA A 13 -16.35 47.92 21.01
C ALA A 13 -17.89 47.84 21.01
N SER A 14 -18.45 47.12 20.04
CA SER A 14 -19.85 47.20 19.64
C SER A 14 -20.65 46.52 20.73
N ALA A 15 -21.88 46.97 20.96
CA ALA A 15 -22.76 46.39 21.98
C ALA A 15 -22.84 44.84 21.93
N GLU A 16 -22.56 44.23 20.78
CA GLU A 16 -22.48 42.79 20.55
C GLU A 16 -21.33 42.10 21.28
N GLU A 17 -20.13 42.69 21.33
CA GLU A 17 -18.99 42.11 22.06
C GLU A 17 -19.22 42.14 23.58
N VAL A 18 -19.76 43.27 24.08
CA VAL A 18 -20.17 43.43 25.49
C VAL A 18 -21.30 42.46 25.86
N THR A 19 -22.25 42.25 24.95
CA THR A 19 -23.35 41.29 25.15
C THR A 19 -22.82 39.86 25.13
N THR A 20 -21.88 39.54 24.25
CA THR A 20 -21.27 38.21 24.16
C THR A 20 -20.47 37.90 25.43
N ASP A 21 -19.64 38.83 25.88
CA ASP A 21 -18.90 38.69 27.14
C ASP A 21 -19.85 38.55 28.36
N SER A 22 -20.94 39.31 28.37
CA SER A 22 -21.98 39.19 29.41
C SER A 22 -22.65 37.81 29.38
N VAL A 23 -22.94 37.27 28.20
CA VAL A 23 -23.52 35.93 28.06
C VAL A 23 -22.53 34.86 28.50
N LEU A 24 -21.27 34.97 28.10
CA LEU A 24 -20.21 34.03 28.47
C LEU A 24 -19.95 34.01 29.98
N LYS A 25 -20.01 35.17 30.65
CA LYS A 25 -19.87 35.27 32.11
C LYS A 25 -20.97 34.53 32.89
N HIS A 26 -22.18 34.47 32.34
CA HIS A 26 -23.32 33.79 32.96
C HIS A 26 -23.51 32.35 32.48
N LEU A 27 -22.69 31.89 31.53
CA LEU A 27 -22.69 30.53 31.02
C LEU A 27 -21.64 29.69 31.77
N ASN A 28 -22.10 28.63 32.43
CA ASN A 28 -21.25 27.63 33.03
C ASN A 28 -21.40 26.31 32.28
N VAL A 29 -20.27 25.79 31.79
CA VAL A 29 -20.19 24.53 31.07
C VAL A 29 -19.26 23.61 31.86
N ALA A 30 -19.80 22.48 32.32
CA ALA A 30 -19.03 21.50 33.07
C ALA A 30 -19.35 20.09 32.57
N ARG A 31 -18.36 19.21 32.59
CA ARG A 31 -18.55 17.78 32.37
C ARG A 31 -18.85 17.14 33.72
N GLU A 32 -19.92 16.34 33.81
CA GLU A 32 -20.29 15.67 35.06
C GLU A 32 -19.37 14.46 35.31
N GLY A 33 -18.26 14.71 36.01
CA GLY A 33 -17.30 13.68 36.43
C GLY A 33 -16.63 12.95 35.25
N ALA A 34 -16.55 11.62 35.35
CA ALA A 34 -15.98 10.76 34.31
C ALA A 34 -16.96 10.44 33.16
N THR A 35 -18.22 10.87 33.26
CA THR A 35 -19.27 10.54 32.29
C THR A 35 -19.22 11.43 31.05
N TYR A 36 -19.77 10.97 29.92
CA TYR A 36 -19.86 11.74 28.66
C TYR A 36 -20.97 12.81 28.67
N ILE A 37 -21.48 13.18 29.85
CA ILE A 37 -22.56 14.15 30.00
C ILE A 37 -21.97 15.56 30.16
N VAL A 38 -22.45 16.49 29.32
CA VAL A 38 -22.12 17.92 29.41
C VAL A 38 -23.30 18.64 30.04
N ALA A 39 -23.07 19.20 31.23
CA ALA A 39 -24.03 20.05 31.91
C ALA A 39 -23.84 21.50 31.45
N LEU A 40 -24.90 22.08 30.90
CA LEU A 40 -24.95 23.47 30.48
C LEU A 40 -25.87 24.25 31.44
N ARG A 41 -25.34 25.28 32.09
CA ARG A 41 -26.09 26.14 33.01
C ARG A 41 -25.96 27.59 32.58
N PHE A 42 -27.09 28.28 32.45
CA PHE A 42 -27.11 29.71 32.13
C PHE A 42 -27.94 30.47 33.16
N GLN A 43 -27.35 31.51 33.75
CA GLN A 43 -27.98 32.32 34.79
C GLN A 43 -28.56 33.62 34.20
N SER A 44 -29.85 33.86 34.43
CA SER A 44 -30.50 35.11 34.02
C SER A 44 -31.69 35.41 34.91
N HIS A 45 -31.96 36.70 35.14
CA HIS A 45 -33.11 37.18 35.89
C HIS A 45 -34.46 36.79 35.27
N ASN A 46 -34.49 36.59 33.95
CA ASN A 46 -35.67 36.11 33.23
C ASN A 46 -35.51 34.61 32.92
N ALA A 47 -36.43 33.80 33.44
CA ALA A 47 -36.44 32.34 33.27
C ALA A 47 -36.62 31.91 31.80
N ALA A 48 -37.50 32.56 31.04
CA ALA A 48 -37.70 32.26 29.62
C ALA A 48 -36.44 32.54 28.79
N LYS A 49 -35.76 33.66 29.08
CA LYS A 49 -34.48 34.01 28.43
C LYS A 49 -33.42 32.95 28.74
N ALA A 50 -33.33 32.49 29.99
CA ALA A 50 -32.34 31.51 30.39
C ALA A 50 -32.49 30.18 29.66
N THR A 51 -33.72 29.66 29.62
CA THR A 51 -34.05 28.42 28.93
C THR A 51 -33.79 28.51 27.43
N ASN A 52 -34.16 29.62 26.79
CA ASN A 52 -33.95 29.82 25.36
C ASN A 52 -32.46 29.82 25.00
N ILE A 53 -31.63 30.54 25.76
CA ILE A 53 -30.19 30.62 25.50
C ILE A 53 -29.52 29.27 25.74
N ALA A 54 -29.82 28.58 26.85
CA ALA A 54 -29.25 27.27 27.14
C ALA A 54 -29.60 26.23 26.06
N ASN A 55 -30.87 26.18 25.63
CA ASN A 55 -31.30 25.27 24.57
C ASN A 55 -30.69 25.60 23.21
N ALA A 56 -30.56 26.89 22.87
CA ALA A 56 -29.92 27.32 21.63
C ALA A 56 -28.45 26.89 21.59
N MET A 57 -27.71 27.12 22.67
CA MET A 57 -26.31 26.69 22.80
C MET A 57 -26.15 25.18 22.71
N ALA A 58 -27.03 24.40 23.35
CA ALA A 58 -27.00 22.95 23.28
C ALA A 58 -27.25 22.42 21.85
N ARG A 59 -28.22 23.00 21.13
CA ARG A 59 -28.50 22.65 19.73
C ARG A 59 -27.34 23.00 18.81
N GLU A 60 -26.76 24.18 18.97
CA GLU A 60 -25.63 24.62 18.16
C GLU A 60 -24.37 23.78 18.42
N TYR A 61 -24.11 23.42 19.69
CA TYR A 61 -23.02 22.51 20.03
C TYR A 61 -23.19 21.14 19.36
N LEU A 62 -24.40 20.57 19.38
CA LEU A 62 -24.67 19.29 18.73
C LEU A 62 -24.49 19.39 17.21
N ALA A 63 -25.06 20.44 16.59
CA ALA A 63 -24.93 20.66 15.16
C ALA A 63 -23.46 20.87 14.74
N SER A 64 -22.71 21.67 15.49
CA SER A 64 -21.28 21.89 15.29
C SER A 64 -20.48 20.60 15.47
N SER A 65 -20.79 19.81 16.50
CA SER A 65 -20.13 18.51 16.73
C SER A 65 -20.32 17.54 15.56
N VAL A 66 -21.51 17.52 14.95
CA VAL A 66 -21.77 16.71 13.75
C VAL A 66 -20.99 17.25 12.55
N ARG A 67 -21.01 18.56 12.31
CA ARG A 67 -20.26 19.18 11.21
C ARG A 67 -18.76 18.92 11.32
N LEU A 68 -18.17 19.07 12.51
CA LEU A 68 -16.75 18.80 12.75
C LEU A 68 -16.39 17.34 12.47
N LYS A 69 -17.25 16.40 12.85
CA LYS A 69 -17.05 14.97 12.53
C LYS A 69 -17.10 14.70 11.03
N ILE A 70 -18.08 15.27 10.33
CA ILE A 70 -18.20 15.13 8.87
C ILE A 70 -17.00 15.74 8.16
N GLN A 71 -16.61 16.96 8.56
CA GLN A 71 -15.47 17.65 7.98
C GLN A 71 -14.18 16.83 8.18
N SER A 72 -13.92 16.36 9.39
CA SER A 72 -12.74 15.53 9.67
C SER A 72 -12.74 14.23 8.85
N ALA A 73 -13.90 13.57 8.71
CA ALA A 73 -14.03 12.37 7.89
C ALA A 73 -13.79 12.67 6.40
N SER A 74 -14.29 13.80 5.89
CA SER A 74 -14.08 14.24 4.52
C SER A 74 -12.61 14.53 4.23
N GLU A 75 -11.92 15.24 5.14
CA GLU A 75 -10.49 15.55 5.01
C GLU A 75 -9.65 14.26 4.99
N GLN A 76 -9.98 13.28 5.84
CA GLN A 76 -9.34 11.97 5.84
C GLN A 76 -9.59 11.21 4.53
N ALA A 77 -10.83 11.21 4.02
CA ALA A 77 -11.17 10.57 2.75
C ALA A 77 -10.40 11.19 1.57
N THR A 78 -10.27 12.51 1.54
CA THR A 78 -9.46 13.22 0.53
C THR A 78 -8.00 12.78 0.60
N SER A 79 -7.39 12.77 1.80
CA SER A 79 -5.99 12.35 1.95
C SER A 79 -5.76 10.89 1.55
N LEU A 80 -6.71 10.00 1.84
CA LEU A 80 -6.64 8.60 1.41
C LEU A 80 -6.73 8.47 -0.11
N THR A 81 -7.59 9.25 -0.76
CA THR A 81 -7.74 9.25 -2.22
C THR A 81 -6.47 9.73 -2.91
N GLU A 82 -5.83 10.79 -2.40
CA GLU A 82 -4.54 11.28 -2.90
C GLU A 82 -3.43 10.23 -2.76
N ARG A 83 -3.36 9.56 -1.61
CA ARG A 83 -2.40 8.47 -1.37
C ARG A 83 -2.63 7.29 -2.31
N LEU A 84 -3.89 6.92 -2.54
CA LEU A 84 -4.24 5.85 -3.47
C LEU A 84 -3.84 6.20 -4.90
N SER A 85 -4.13 7.42 -5.35
CA SER A 85 -3.72 7.90 -6.68
C SER A 85 -2.20 7.87 -6.84
N THR A 86 -1.46 8.31 -5.82
CA THR A 86 0.01 8.27 -5.81
C THR A 86 0.53 6.83 -5.88
N ALA A 87 -0.04 5.93 -5.08
CA ALA A 87 0.34 4.51 -5.06
C ALA A 87 0.04 3.81 -6.39
N SER A 88 -1.13 4.07 -7.00
CA SER A 88 -1.47 3.55 -8.32
C SER A 88 -0.49 4.03 -9.39
N SER A 89 -0.16 5.32 -9.41
CA SER A 89 0.84 5.84 -10.37
C SER A 89 2.22 5.24 -10.15
N ALA A 90 2.63 5.04 -8.90
CA ALA A 90 3.90 4.38 -8.59
C ALA A 90 3.91 2.91 -9.04
N ALA A 91 2.80 2.19 -8.90
CA ALA A 91 2.65 0.82 -9.37
C ALA A 91 2.73 0.74 -10.90
N GLU A 92 2.02 1.61 -11.62
CA GLU A 92 2.08 1.70 -13.08
C GLU A 92 3.50 1.99 -13.58
N GLN A 93 4.22 2.90 -12.91
CA GLN A 93 5.61 3.21 -13.25
C GLN A 93 6.54 2.02 -12.98
N ALA A 94 6.35 1.31 -11.86
CA ALA A 94 7.13 0.12 -11.53
C ALA A 94 6.87 -1.01 -12.54
N ASP A 95 5.62 -1.21 -12.95
CA ASP A 95 5.24 -2.20 -13.96
C ASP A 95 5.80 -1.84 -15.35
N ALA A 96 5.75 -0.56 -15.72
CA ALA A 96 6.38 -0.06 -16.96
C ALA A 96 7.90 -0.27 -16.93
N ALA A 97 8.56 0.03 -15.82
CA ALA A 97 9.99 -0.20 -15.64
C ALA A 97 10.33 -1.70 -15.69
N LEU A 98 9.52 -2.56 -15.08
CA LEU A 98 9.67 -4.01 -15.15
C LEU A 98 9.47 -4.53 -16.57
N ALA A 99 8.47 -4.03 -17.29
CA ALA A 99 8.22 -4.39 -18.68
C ALA A 99 9.40 -3.96 -19.58
N GLN A 100 9.93 -2.75 -19.38
CA GLN A 100 11.10 -2.26 -20.11
C GLN A 100 12.36 -3.05 -19.76
N TYR A 101 12.55 -3.42 -18.50
CA TYR A 101 13.64 -4.29 -18.06
C TYR A 101 13.52 -5.68 -18.73
N LYS A 102 12.32 -6.26 -18.75
CA LYS A 102 12.08 -7.54 -19.42
C LYS A 102 12.33 -7.46 -20.92
N ALA A 103 11.86 -6.41 -21.59
CA ALA A 103 12.06 -6.20 -23.02
C ALA A 103 13.54 -6.01 -23.38
N SER A 104 14.27 -5.18 -22.63
CA SER A 104 15.70 -4.91 -22.86
C SER A 104 16.59 -6.13 -22.59
N ASN A 105 16.24 -6.96 -21.61
CA ASN A 105 16.99 -8.16 -21.27
C ASN A 105 16.48 -9.42 -22.00
N GLY A 106 15.55 -9.29 -22.95
CA GLY A 106 15.01 -10.44 -23.69
C GLY A 106 14.29 -11.48 -22.82
N ILE A 107 13.82 -11.07 -21.63
CA ILE A 107 13.00 -11.89 -20.73
C ILE A 107 11.57 -11.91 -21.30
N VAL A 108 11.42 -12.58 -22.43
CA VAL A 108 10.13 -13.04 -22.92
C VAL A 108 9.91 -14.36 -22.18
N THR A 109 9.09 -14.35 -21.14
CA THR A 109 8.65 -15.60 -20.50
C THR A 109 7.97 -16.45 -21.56
N GLY A 110 8.64 -17.53 -22.00
CA GLY A 110 8.01 -18.57 -22.79
C GLY A 110 6.89 -19.23 -21.98
N ALA A 111 5.95 -19.89 -22.65
CA ALA A 111 4.74 -20.49 -22.07
C ALA A 111 4.97 -21.50 -20.91
N THR A 112 6.21 -21.76 -20.52
CA THR A 112 6.62 -22.79 -19.55
C THR A 112 7.51 -22.24 -18.41
N GLY A 113 7.52 -20.94 -18.17
CA GLY A 113 8.11 -20.37 -16.94
C GLY A 113 9.63 -20.23 -16.91
N GLY A 114 10.26 -19.89 -18.04
CA GLY A 114 11.68 -19.58 -18.16
C GLY A 114 11.96 -18.53 -19.24
N THR A 115 13.19 -18.01 -19.30
CA THR A 115 13.62 -17.14 -20.41
C THR A 115 13.80 -17.96 -21.69
N VAL A 116 13.67 -17.34 -22.87
CA VAL A 116 13.94 -18.01 -24.16
C VAL A 116 15.35 -18.63 -24.16
N THR A 117 16.31 -17.96 -23.53
CA THR A 117 17.69 -18.44 -23.37
C THR A 117 17.77 -19.71 -22.51
N GLU A 118 17.06 -19.77 -21.39
CA GLU A 118 16.99 -20.97 -20.53
C GLU A 118 16.46 -22.18 -21.31
N GLN A 119 15.44 -21.94 -22.13
CA GLN A 119 14.78 -22.97 -22.92
C GLN A 119 15.69 -23.49 -24.06
N GLN A 120 16.46 -22.60 -24.68
CA GLN A 120 17.49 -22.98 -25.67
C GLN A 120 18.62 -23.79 -25.02
N ILE A 121 19.10 -23.39 -23.83
CA ILE A 121 20.14 -24.13 -23.11
C ILE A 121 19.67 -25.53 -22.74
N SER A 122 18.44 -25.68 -22.25
CA SER A 122 17.85 -27.00 -21.93
C SER A 122 17.78 -27.93 -23.16
N THR A 123 17.37 -27.40 -24.32
CA THR A 123 17.37 -28.15 -25.58
C THR A 123 18.78 -28.56 -25.99
N VAL A 124 19.74 -27.63 -26.01
CA VAL A 124 21.13 -27.91 -26.40
C VAL A 124 21.80 -28.92 -25.46
N THR A 125 21.55 -28.84 -24.16
CA THR A 125 22.09 -29.80 -23.18
C THR A 125 21.48 -31.19 -23.36
N SER A 126 20.19 -31.28 -23.68
CA SER A 126 19.53 -32.55 -24.00
C SER A 126 20.08 -33.18 -25.29
N GLU A 127 20.27 -32.37 -26.33
CA GLU A 127 20.89 -32.79 -27.59
C GLU A 127 22.34 -33.25 -27.38
N LEU A 128 23.12 -32.52 -26.58
CA LEU A 128 24.49 -32.89 -26.24
C LEU A 128 24.55 -34.23 -25.49
N ALA A 129 23.70 -34.42 -24.48
CA ALA A 129 23.63 -35.69 -23.74
C ALA A 129 23.24 -36.88 -24.64
N ALA A 130 22.34 -36.65 -25.60
CA ALA A 130 21.97 -37.66 -26.59
C ALA A 130 23.15 -37.99 -27.53
N ALA A 131 23.88 -36.97 -28.00
CA ALA A 131 25.07 -37.15 -28.84
C ALA A 131 26.19 -37.89 -28.11
N GLU A 132 26.45 -37.54 -26.84
CA GLU A 132 27.43 -38.24 -25.99
C GLU A 132 27.04 -39.71 -25.78
N SER A 133 25.76 -39.98 -25.54
CA SER A 133 25.23 -41.34 -25.41
C SER A 133 25.42 -42.14 -26.71
N ALA A 134 25.13 -41.53 -27.86
CA ALA A 134 25.34 -42.16 -29.16
C ALA A 134 26.83 -42.42 -29.45
N ALA A 135 27.71 -41.49 -29.10
CA ALA A 135 29.15 -41.64 -29.23
C ALA A 135 29.70 -42.76 -28.33
N ALA A 136 29.23 -42.84 -27.08
CA ALA A 136 29.59 -43.91 -26.15
C ALA A 136 29.14 -45.29 -26.68
N ALA A 137 27.91 -45.38 -27.21
CA ALA A 137 27.40 -46.60 -27.84
C ALA A 137 28.23 -47.01 -29.06
N ALA A 138 28.55 -46.07 -29.96
CA ALA A 138 29.39 -46.33 -31.13
C ALA A 138 30.80 -46.79 -30.75
N ARG A 139 31.40 -46.16 -29.72
CA ARG A 139 32.73 -46.52 -29.21
C ARG A 139 32.74 -47.93 -28.59
N SER A 140 31.71 -48.27 -27.82
CA SER A 140 31.51 -49.62 -27.28
C SER A 140 31.40 -50.66 -28.39
N ASN A 141 30.58 -50.39 -29.41
CA ASN A 141 30.42 -51.26 -30.57
C ASN A 141 31.74 -51.46 -31.34
N TYR A 142 32.52 -50.39 -31.56
CA TYR A 142 33.84 -50.46 -32.19
C TYR A 142 34.81 -51.32 -31.38
N MET A 143 34.87 -51.13 -30.05
CA MET A 143 35.71 -51.94 -29.17
C MET A 143 35.32 -53.42 -29.21
N ALA A 144 34.02 -53.73 -29.19
CA ALA A 144 33.51 -55.09 -29.28
C ALA A 144 33.84 -55.75 -30.64
N ALA A 145 33.70 -55.02 -31.75
CA ALA A 145 34.07 -55.49 -33.08
C ALA A 145 35.59 -55.76 -33.19
N ARG A 146 36.42 -54.86 -32.66
CA ARG A 146 37.88 -55.02 -32.62
C ARG A 146 38.32 -56.19 -31.73
N ALA A 147 37.64 -56.43 -30.61
CA ALA A 147 37.92 -57.59 -29.77
C ALA A 147 37.59 -58.92 -30.48
N LYS A 148 36.50 -58.96 -31.27
CA LYS A 148 36.14 -60.11 -32.12
C LYS A 148 37.18 -60.34 -33.22
N SER A 149 37.64 -59.30 -33.92
CA SER A 149 38.68 -59.45 -34.95
C SER A 149 40.02 -59.91 -34.39
N ARG A 150 40.40 -59.45 -33.18
CA ARG A 150 41.63 -59.90 -32.50
C ARG A 150 41.56 -61.37 -32.08
N LYS A 151 40.41 -61.84 -31.55
CA LYS A 151 40.20 -63.26 -31.23
C LYS A 151 40.17 -64.16 -32.48
N ALA A 152 39.61 -63.67 -33.59
CA ALA A 152 39.62 -64.40 -34.86
C ALA A 152 41.03 -64.55 -35.45
N GLY A 153 41.89 -63.52 -35.33
CA GLY A 153 43.31 -63.61 -35.72
C GLY A 153 44.10 -64.60 -34.89
N SER A 154 43.86 -64.67 -33.58
CA SER A 154 44.52 -65.64 -32.69
C SER A 154 44.13 -67.10 -32.99
N LYS A 155 42.89 -67.37 -33.38
CA LYS A 155 42.45 -68.74 -33.73
C LYS A 155 43.05 -69.26 -35.04
N ARG A 156 43.38 -68.38 -36.00
CA ARG A 156 44.07 -68.77 -37.25
C ARG A 156 45.54 -69.14 -37.03
N SER A 157 46.19 -68.58 -36.01
CA SER A 157 47.60 -68.87 -35.69
C SER A 157 47.80 -70.18 -34.90
N GLN A 158 46.77 -70.73 -34.25
CA GLN A 158 46.83 -71.99 -33.50
C GLN A 158 46.46 -73.23 -34.33
N ALA A 159 46.16 -73.04 -35.63
CA ALA A 159 45.78 -74.10 -36.56
C ALA A 159 46.89 -74.48 -37.56
N CYS A 160 48.12 -73.98 -37.36
CA CYS A 160 49.35 -74.48 -37.98
C CYS A 160 50.21 -75.11 -36.90
#